data_AF-A0A3D5K606-F1
#
_entry.id   AF-A0A3D5K606-F1
#
_cell.length_a   1.000
_cell.length_b   1.000
_cell.length_c   1.000
_cell.angle_alpha   90.00
_cell.angle_beta   90.00
_cell.angle_gamma   90.00
#
_symmetry.space_group_name_H-M   'P 1'
#
loop_
_entity.id
_entity.type
_entity.pdbx_description
1 polymer ?
#
loop_
_entity_poly.entity_id
_entity_poly.type
_entity_poly.pdbx_seq_one_letter_code
_entity_poly.pdbx_strand_id
1 'polypeptide(L)'
;MADLLARLLADLLSDHDPTVVEVACWAAGEHPGSANVLVRPLVAVAGTGSGPEAERPGHPDHLCREAAVAALGALGHEAGRESVLAGLTQKATIRRRAVLALAAFEGDDVEAALAEALDDRDWQVRQAAEDLLGVDPGPG
;
A
#
# COMPACT_ATOMS: atom_id res chain seq x y z
N MET A 1 -20.52 16.97 -4.10
CA MET A 1 -20.81 16.03 -2.98
C MET A 1 -19.63 15.09 -2.74
N ALA A 2 -19.10 14.43 -3.78
CA ALA A 2 -17.86 13.63 -3.70
C ALA A 2 -16.68 14.38 -3.04
N ASP A 3 -16.54 15.67 -3.36
CA ASP A 3 -15.50 16.55 -2.79
C ASP A 3 -15.57 16.74 -1.26
N LEU A 4 -16.76 16.67 -0.65
CA LEU A 4 -16.90 16.84 0.80
C LEU A 4 -16.48 15.56 1.54
N LEU A 5 -16.91 14.40 1.04
CA LEU A 5 -16.56 13.11 1.62
C LEU A 5 -15.05 12.86 1.54
N ALA A 6 -14.44 13.14 0.39
CA ALA A 6 -13.00 13.00 0.20
C ALA A 6 -12.19 13.88 1.17
N ARG A 7 -12.66 15.10 1.44
CA ARG A 7 -12.04 16.01 2.43
C ARG A 7 -12.19 15.49 3.85
N LEU A 8 -13.37 15.01 4.23
CA LEU A 8 -13.59 14.41 5.56
C LEU A 8 -12.71 13.18 5.78
N LEU A 9 -12.60 12.30 4.78
CA LEU A 9 -11.69 11.15 4.85
C LEU A 9 -10.22 11.60 4.95
N ALA A 10 -9.82 12.62 4.19
CA ALA A 10 -8.46 13.18 4.30
C ALA A 10 -8.15 13.71 5.71
N ASP A 11 -9.12 14.35 6.38
CA ASP A 11 -8.96 14.81 7.75
C ASP A 11 -8.83 13.63 8.74
N LEU A 12 -9.66 12.59 8.59
CA LEU A 12 -9.63 11.39 9.45
C LEU A 12 -8.34 10.56 9.30
N LEU A 13 -7.65 10.65 8.16
CA LEU A 13 -6.34 9.99 7.95
C LEU A 13 -5.22 10.59 8.83
N SER A 14 -5.48 11.71 9.51
CA SER A 14 -4.56 12.35 10.46
C SER A 14 -5.09 12.35 11.89
N ASP A 15 -6.10 11.53 12.20
CA ASP A 15 -6.70 11.44 13.53
C ASP A 15 -5.67 10.95 14.58
N HIS A 16 -5.90 11.30 15.84
CA HIS A 16 -5.05 10.86 16.95
C HIS A 16 -5.30 9.40 17.34
N ASP A 17 -6.49 8.86 17.06
CA ASP A 17 -6.81 7.44 17.27
C ASP A 17 -6.38 6.61 16.05
N PRO A 18 -5.40 5.68 16.20
CA PRO A 18 -4.97 4.80 15.12
C PRO A 18 -6.12 4.00 14.48
N THR A 19 -7.14 3.65 15.25
CA THR A 19 -8.31 2.90 14.76
C THR A 19 -9.10 3.73 13.75
N VAL A 20 -9.21 5.05 13.98
CA VAL A 20 -9.87 5.97 13.06
C VAL A 20 -9.06 6.09 11.77
N VAL A 21 -7.74 6.22 11.88
CA VAL A 21 -6.83 6.28 10.72
C VAL A 21 -6.93 5.00 9.88
N GLU A 22 -6.89 3.83 10.53
CA GLU A 22 -7.01 2.54 9.85
C GLU A 22 -8.33 2.43 9.07
N VAL A 23 -9.46 2.73 9.71
CA VAL A 23 -10.78 2.67 9.06
C VAL A 23 -10.89 3.72 7.95
N ALA A 24 -10.32 4.91 8.14
CA ALA A 24 -10.28 5.95 7.11
C ALA A 24 -9.48 5.50 5.89
N CYS A 25 -8.38 4.75 6.06
CA CYS A 25 -7.65 4.15 4.94
C CYS A 25 -8.54 3.18 4.15
N TRP A 26 -9.24 2.27 4.83
CA TRP A 26 -10.15 1.34 4.17
C TRP A 26 -11.23 2.07 3.38
N ALA A 27 -11.89 3.06 4.00
CA ALA A 27 -12.90 3.86 3.33
C ALA A 27 -12.34 4.65 2.14
N ALA A 28 -11.12 5.20 2.24
CA ALA A 28 -10.47 5.91 1.16
C ALA A 28 -10.22 5.01 -0.07
N GLY A 29 -9.84 3.75 0.14
CA GLY A 29 -9.64 2.78 -0.94
C GLY A 29 -10.89 2.51 -1.78
N GLU A 30 -12.09 2.65 -1.20
CA GLU A 30 -13.38 2.49 -1.89
C GLU A 30 -13.77 3.73 -2.74
N HIS A 31 -12.91 4.75 -2.80
CA HIS A 31 -13.17 5.98 -3.55
C HIS A 31 -12.10 6.32 -4.61
N PRO A 32 -11.87 5.48 -5.64
CA PRO A 32 -10.94 5.79 -6.73
C PRO A 32 -11.21 7.13 -7.44
N GLY A 33 -12.49 7.53 -7.55
CA GLY A 33 -12.87 8.83 -8.14
C GLY A 33 -12.38 10.06 -7.35
N SER A 34 -11.88 9.87 -6.13
CA SER A 34 -11.32 10.92 -5.26
C SER A 34 -9.81 10.77 -5.04
N ALA A 35 -9.13 9.95 -5.86
CA ALA A 35 -7.72 9.61 -5.67
C ALA A 35 -6.80 10.84 -5.55
N ASN A 36 -7.02 11.89 -6.36
CA ASN A 36 -6.23 13.13 -6.32
C ASN A 36 -6.24 13.82 -4.95
N VAL A 37 -7.31 13.66 -4.17
CA VAL A 37 -7.44 14.24 -2.82
C VAL A 37 -6.85 13.31 -1.77
N LEU A 38 -7.07 12.01 -1.91
CA LEU A 38 -6.77 11.01 -0.90
C LEU A 38 -5.33 10.48 -0.96
N VAL A 39 -4.67 10.54 -2.13
CA VAL A 39 -3.36 9.93 -2.33
C VAL A 39 -2.29 10.53 -1.41
N ARG A 40 -2.27 11.85 -1.22
CA ARG A 40 -1.25 12.50 -0.38
C ARG A 40 -1.39 12.14 1.11
N PRO A 41 -2.59 12.23 1.73
CA PRO A 41 -2.81 11.71 3.08
C PRO A 41 -2.44 10.24 3.24
N LEU A 42 -2.83 9.38 2.29
CA LEU A 42 -2.51 7.95 2.35
C LEU A 42 -1.01 7.68 2.25
N VAL A 43 -0.29 8.40 1.39
CA VAL A 43 1.19 8.35 1.33
C VAL A 43 1.82 8.76 2.65
N ALA A 44 1.25 9.75 3.36
CA ALA A 44 1.74 10.14 4.68
C ALA A 44 1.52 9.03 5.72
N VAL A 45 0.39 8.33 5.67
CA VAL A 45 0.13 7.18 6.55
C VAL A 45 1.03 6.00 6.21
N ALA A 46 1.20 5.65 4.93
CA ALA A 46 2.03 4.52 4.49
C ALA A 46 3.54 4.77 4.73
N GLY A 47 4.01 6.00 4.45
CA GLY A 47 5.43 6.35 4.40
C GLY A 47 6.12 5.88 3.11
N THR A 48 7.39 6.20 2.94
CA THR A 48 8.22 5.80 1.77
C THR A 48 9.43 4.96 2.16
N GLY A 49 9.44 4.39 3.37
CA GLY A 49 10.50 3.48 3.77
C GLY A 49 10.29 2.83 5.14
N SER A 50 11.23 1.95 5.48
CA SER A 50 11.32 1.25 6.75
C SER A 50 12.66 1.58 7.41
N GLY A 51 12.67 2.10 8.63
CA GLY A 51 13.89 2.31 9.40
C GLY A 51 14.41 3.76 9.44
N PRO A 52 15.57 4.00 10.08
CA PRO A 52 16.08 5.34 10.38
C PRO A 52 16.53 6.15 9.14
N GLU A 53 16.69 5.48 8.00
CA GLU A 53 17.10 6.09 6.72
C GLU A 53 15.90 6.43 5.82
N ALA A 54 14.68 6.07 6.23
CA ALA A 54 13.48 6.39 5.47
C ALA A 54 13.27 7.91 5.43
N GLU A 55 13.24 8.49 4.22
CA GLU A 55 12.99 9.92 4.03
C GLU A 55 11.67 10.39 4.64
N ARG A 56 10.66 9.49 4.65
CA ARG A 56 9.38 9.72 5.32
C ARG A 56 8.93 8.45 6.07
N PRO A 57 9.10 8.41 7.40
CA PRO A 57 8.50 7.36 8.20
C PRO A 57 6.96 7.48 8.13
N GLY A 58 6.28 6.36 7.90
CA GLY A 58 4.82 6.31 7.93
C GLY A 58 4.26 6.34 9.36
N HIS A 59 2.96 6.07 9.48
CA HIS A 59 2.26 5.99 10.76
C HIS A 59 2.93 4.97 11.70
N PRO A 60 3.04 5.21 13.01
CA PRO A 60 3.74 4.30 13.94
C PRO A 60 3.08 2.92 14.02
N ASP A 61 1.74 2.88 13.96
CA ASP A 61 0.99 1.63 13.92
C ASP A 61 1.09 0.95 12.54
N HIS A 62 1.42 -0.34 12.55
CA HIS A 62 1.55 -1.13 11.33
C HIS A 62 0.20 -1.45 10.68
N LEU A 63 -0.90 -1.48 11.43
CA LEU A 63 -2.23 -1.71 10.86
C LEU A 63 -2.65 -0.53 9.99
N CYS A 64 -2.40 0.70 10.43
CA CYS A 64 -2.64 1.90 9.61
C CYS A 64 -1.78 1.91 8.34
N ARG A 65 -0.49 1.52 8.44
CA ARG A 65 0.37 1.41 7.25
C ARG A 65 -0.10 0.33 6.29
N GLU A 66 -0.52 -0.83 6.81
CA GLU A 66 -1.10 -1.91 6.02
C GLU A 66 -2.35 -1.44 5.24
N ALA A 67 -3.29 -0.80 5.95
CA ALA A 67 -4.51 -0.28 5.37
C ALA A 67 -4.23 0.82 4.35
N ALA A 68 -3.25 1.70 4.61
CA ALA A 68 -2.85 2.75 3.68
C ALA A 68 -2.24 2.19 2.39
N VAL A 69 -1.36 1.20 2.47
CA VAL A 69 -0.79 0.53 1.29
C VAL A 69 -1.88 -0.15 0.46
N ALA A 70 -2.82 -0.84 1.12
CA ALA A 70 -3.97 -1.44 0.43
C ALA A 70 -4.83 -0.39 -0.28
N ALA A 71 -5.11 0.74 0.39
CA ALA A 71 -5.87 1.84 -0.19
C ALA A 71 -5.15 2.49 -1.37
N LEU A 72 -3.83 2.69 -1.30
CA LEU A 72 -3.04 3.23 -2.42
C LEU A 72 -3.11 2.33 -3.65
N GLY A 73 -3.05 1.01 -3.46
CA GLY A 73 -3.29 0.03 -4.53
C GLY A 73 -4.68 0.15 -5.13
N ALA A 74 -5.72 0.23 -4.30
CA ALA A 74 -7.09 0.38 -4.77
C ALA A 74 -7.33 1.70 -5.52
N LEU A 75 -6.64 2.78 -5.13
CA LEU A 75 -6.70 4.07 -5.84
C LEU A 75 -5.95 4.03 -7.18
N GLY A 76 -4.89 3.21 -7.31
CA GLY A 76 -4.07 3.12 -8.53
C GLY A 76 -3.42 4.44 -8.95
N HIS A 77 -3.25 5.38 -8.01
CA HIS A 77 -2.72 6.70 -8.32
C HIS A 77 -1.20 6.71 -8.27
N GLU A 78 -0.54 7.11 -9.36
CA GLU A 78 0.93 7.04 -9.53
C GLU A 78 1.75 7.64 -8.37
N ALA A 79 1.31 8.78 -7.82
CA ALA A 79 1.93 9.40 -6.63
C ALA A 79 1.99 8.49 -5.37
N GLY A 80 1.25 7.38 -5.33
CA GLY A 80 1.28 6.39 -4.26
C GLY A 80 2.25 5.22 -4.50
N ARG A 81 2.76 5.05 -5.72
CA ARG A 81 3.58 3.90 -6.11
C ARG A 81 4.81 3.71 -5.23
N GLU A 82 5.53 4.80 -4.95
CA GLU A 82 6.74 4.76 -4.11
C GLU A 82 6.45 4.21 -2.71
N SER A 83 5.33 4.63 -2.11
CA SER A 83 4.87 4.11 -0.81
C SER A 83 4.47 2.63 -0.88
N VAL A 84 3.86 2.19 -1.97
CA VAL A 84 3.51 0.78 -2.18
C VAL A 84 4.79 -0.07 -2.29
N LEU A 85 5.75 0.35 -3.11
CA LEU A 85 7.06 -0.30 -3.23
C LEU A 85 7.79 -0.36 -1.88
N ALA A 86 7.81 0.74 -1.13
CA ALA A 86 8.40 0.79 0.20
C ALA A 86 7.76 -0.23 1.17
N GLY A 87 6.47 -0.54 1.01
CA GLY A 87 5.75 -1.56 1.76
C GLY A 87 6.35 -2.96 1.66
N LEU A 88 7.07 -3.27 0.57
CA LEU A 88 7.78 -4.55 0.39
C LEU A 88 8.97 -4.74 1.33
N THR A 89 9.41 -3.70 2.04
CA THR A 89 10.49 -3.82 3.04
C THR A 89 9.95 -3.90 4.48
N GLN A 90 8.62 -3.87 4.65
CA GLN A 90 7.97 -3.79 5.96
C GLN A 90 7.64 -5.17 6.56
N LYS A 91 6.76 -5.18 7.57
CA LYS A 91 6.22 -6.40 8.19
C LYS A 91 5.51 -7.27 7.15
N ALA A 92 5.47 -8.58 7.40
CA ALA A 92 4.98 -9.56 6.42
C ALA A 92 3.58 -9.25 5.87
N THR A 93 2.65 -8.83 6.73
CA THR A 93 1.30 -8.47 6.31
C THR A 93 1.28 -7.27 5.35
N ILE A 94 2.14 -6.28 5.59
CA ILE A 94 2.30 -5.10 4.71
C ILE A 94 2.99 -5.48 3.40
N ARG A 95 4.03 -6.32 3.44
CA ARG A 95 4.67 -6.82 2.21
C ARG A 95 3.66 -7.52 1.30
N ARG A 96 2.81 -8.37 1.88
CA ARG A 96 1.72 -9.02 1.14
C ARG A 96 0.75 -8.01 0.54
N ARG A 97 0.33 -6.99 1.31
CA ARG A 97 -0.54 -5.92 0.77
C ARG A 97 0.14 -5.13 -0.34
N ALA A 98 1.43 -4.84 -0.22
CA ALA A 98 2.21 -4.16 -1.23
C ALA A 98 2.24 -4.96 -2.53
N VAL A 99 2.55 -6.26 -2.48
CA VAL A 99 2.49 -7.14 -3.67
C VAL A 99 1.13 -7.07 -4.34
N LEU A 100 0.04 -7.24 -3.59
CA LEU A 100 -1.32 -7.14 -4.16
C LEU A 100 -1.62 -5.76 -4.74
N ALA A 101 -1.18 -4.69 -4.08
CA ALA A 101 -1.38 -3.32 -4.53
C ALA A 101 -0.60 -3.00 -5.82
N LEU A 102 0.54 -3.65 -6.05
CA LEU A 102 1.34 -3.49 -7.27
C LEU A 102 0.58 -3.91 -8.53
N ALA A 103 -0.49 -4.71 -8.44
CA ALA A 103 -1.36 -5.04 -9.57
C ALA A 103 -2.01 -3.82 -10.24
N ALA A 104 -2.08 -2.68 -9.54
CA ALA A 104 -2.62 -1.43 -10.07
C ALA A 104 -1.57 -0.53 -10.76
N PHE A 105 -0.30 -0.96 -10.81
CA PHE A 105 0.82 -0.19 -11.34
C PHE A 105 1.59 -0.99 -12.40
N GLU A 106 2.24 -0.29 -13.33
CA GLU A 106 3.03 -0.89 -14.42
C GLU A 106 4.44 -0.27 -14.47
N GLY A 107 5.47 -1.05 -14.81
CA GLY A 107 6.83 -0.55 -15.09
C GLY A 107 7.94 -1.44 -14.53
N ASP A 108 9.16 -1.22 -15.00
CA ASP A 108 10.32 -2.09 -14.73
C ASP A 108 10.63 -2.27 -13.24
N ASP A 109 10.43 -1.24 -12.42
CA ASP A 109 10.57 -1.28 -10.96
C ASP A 109 9.47 -2.12 -10.29
N VAL A 110 8.24 -2.12 -10.81
CA VAL A 110 7.15 -2.98 -10.33
C VAL A 110 7.45 -4.44 -10.70
N GLU A 111 7.86 -4.70 -11.93
CA GLU A 111 8.23 -6.04 -12.38
C GLU A 111 9.41 -6.61 -11.58
N ALA A 112 10.46 -5.81 -11.38
CA ALA A 112 11.61 -6.20 -10.56
C ALA A 112 11.18 -6.49 -9.11
N ALA A 113 10.33 -5.66 -8.54
CA ALA A 113 9.85 -5.83 -7.17
C ALA A 113 8.95 -7.08 -7.00
N LEU A 114 8.10 -7.38 -8.00
CA LEU A 114 7.31 -8.63 -8.01
C LEU A 114 8.21 -9.86 -8.17
N ALA A 115 9.24 -9.78 -9.01
CA ALA A 115 10.21 -10.87 -9.17
C ALA A 115 10.99 -11.13 -7.86
N GLU A 116 11.43 -10.09 -7.16
CA GLU A 116 12.06 -10.22 -5.84
C GLU A 116 11.10 -10.83 -4.79
N ALA A 117 9.81 -10.50 -4.86
CA ALA A 117 8.81 -11.03 -3.94
C ALA A 117 8.57 -12.55 -4.09
N LEU A 118 8.95 -13.17 -5.22
CA LEU A 118 8.94 -14.62 -5.40
C LEU A 118 9.92 -15.34 -4.46
N ASP A 119 10.95 -14.65 -3.96
CA ASP A 119 11.93 -15.20 -3.01
C ASP A 119 11.66 -14.73 -1.56
N ASP A 120 10.48 -14.13 -1.29
CA ASP A 120 10.16 -13.64 0.06
C ASP A 120 10.15 -14.79 1.08
N ARG A 121 10.63 -14.51 2.29
CA ARG A 121 10.63 -15.46 3.41
C ARG A 121 9.23 -15.95 3.80
N ASP A 122 8.20 -15.12 3.61
CA ASP A 122 6.81 -15.46 3.88
C ASP A 122 6.15 -16.08 2.65
N TRP A 123 5.63 -17.30 2.81
CA TRP A 123 5.00 -18.02 1.71
C TRP A 123 3.78 -17.30 1.13
N GLN A 124 3.05 -16.51 1.92
CA GLN A 124 1.89 -15.78 1.42
C GLN A 124 2.28 -14.62 0.51
N VAL A 125 3.49 -14.06 0.69
CA VAL A 125 4.03 -13.02 -0.18
C VAL A 125 4.45 -13.65 -1.50
N ARG A 126 5.16 -14.79 -1.45
CA ARG A 126 5.54 -15.54 -2.67
C ARG A 126 4.32 -15.93 -3.50
N GLN A 127 3.31 -16.52 -2.86
CA GLN A 127 2.06 -16.89 -3.55
C GLN A 127 1.39 -15.69 -4.22
N ALA A 128 1.34 -14.53 -3.55
CA ALA A 128 0.74 -13.34 -4.14
C ALA A 128 1.52 -12.83 -5.36
N ALA A 129 2.85 -12.98 -5.37
CA ALA A 129 3.70 -12.63 -6.50
C ALA A 129 3.56 -13.64 -7.65
N GLU A 130 3.51 -14.93 -7.35
CA GLU A 130 3.21 -16.02 -8.30
C GLU A 130 1.88 -15.78 -9.02
N ASP A 131 0.82 -15.50 -8.26
CA ASP A 131 -0.52 -15.22 -8.77
C ASP A 131 -0.54 -14.02 -9.74
N LEU A 132 0.25 -12.97 -9.47
CA LEU A 132 0.31 -11.76 -10.29
C LEU A 132 1.19 -11.92 -11.54
N LEU A 133 2.31 -12.63 -11.42
CA LEU A 133 3.22 -12.89 -12.53
C LEU A 133 2.76 -14.08 -13.40
N GLY A 134 1.74 -14.82 -12.97
CA GLY A 134 1.24 -16.01 -13.66
C GLY A 134 2.24 -17.15 -13.69
N VAL A 135 3.12 -17.22 -12.68
CA VAL A 135 4.13 -18.29 -12.54
C VAL A 135 3.56 -19.35 -11.61
N ASP A 136 3.23 -20.52 -12.15
CA ASP A 136 2.80 -21.66 -11.35
C ASP A 136 4.04 -22.25 -10.64
N PRO A 137 4.04 -22.53 -9.33
CA PRO A 137 5.12 -23.28 -8.71
C PRO A 137 5.17 -24.65 -9.38
N GLY A 138 6.14 -24.85 -10.27
CA GLY A 138 6.35 -26.10 -10.99
C GLY A 138 6.36 -27.29 -10.02
N PRO A 139 5.98 -28.50 -10.48
CA PRO A 139 5.78 -29.63 -9.59
C PRO A 139 7.08 -29.94 -8.83
N GLY A 140 7.01 -29.86 -7.49
CA GLY A 140 8.08 -30.22 -6.57
C GLY A 140 8.38 -31.71 -6.53
#